data_AF-A0A9X1ND48-F1
#
_entry.id   AF-A0A9X1ND48-F1
#
_cell.length_a   1.000
_cell.length_b   1.000
_cell.length_c   1.000
_cell.angle_alpha   90.00
_cell.angle_beta   90.00
_cell.angle_gamma   90.00
#
_symmetry.space_group_name_H-M   'P 1'
#
loop_
_entity.id
_entity.type
_entity.pdbx_description
1 polymer ?
#
loop_
_entity_poly.entity_id
_entity_poly.type
_entity_poly.pdbx_seq_one_letter_code
_entity_poly.pdbx_strand_id
1 'polypeptide(L)'
;MVELEQLLSGHTELTQRLIRHEIRDLLKRAEADNCRFGTASAGCDVTQMAVAPTILELRMSWHPGGEDERSNLVRLYFTEPADIPDCLYAALLASKAPGPMGLEEQNGHARQADYRVHVALGAPGGQPSRSS
;
A
#
# COMPACT_ATOMS: atom_id res chain seq x y z
N MET A 1 -14.11 6.73 -4.64
CA MET A 1 -13.04 6.86 -3.62
C MET A 1 -13.09 5.60 -2.76
N VAL A 2 -12.00 4.84 -2.66
CA VAL A 2 -11.97 3.65 -1.81
C VAL A 2 -11.40 4.07 -0.47
N GLU A 3 -12.22 3.97 0.58
CA GLU A 3 -11.81 4.29 1.94
C GLU A 3 -11.10 3.10 2.58
N LEU A 4 -10.18 3.38 3.51
CA LEU A 4 -9.47 2.34 4.27
C LEU A 4 -10.45 1.32 4.89
N GLU A 5 -11.61 1.78 5.35
CA GLU A 5 -12.69 0.95 5.88
C GLU A 5 -13.15 -0.15 4.90
N GLN A 6 -13.29 0.20 3.62
CA GLN A 6 -13.69 -0.75 2.59
C GLN A 6 -12.61 -1.81 2.37
N LEU A 7 -11.34 -1.41 2.39
CA LEU A 7 -10.21 -2.35 2.29
C LEU A 7 -10.14 -3.29 3.50
N LEU A 8 -10.43 -2.79 4.70
CA LEU A 8 -10.39 -3.58 5.94
C LEU A 8 -11.50 -4.62 6.02
N SER A 9 -12.66 -4.37 5.39
CA SER A 9 -13.83 -5.25 5.47
C SER A 9 -13.60 -6.70 5.01
N GLY A 10 -12.58 -6.94 4.17
CA GLY A 10 -12.20 -8.28 3.70
C GLY A 10 -11.33 -9.10 4.67
N HIS A 11 -10.98 -8.55 5.84
CA HIS A 11 -10.06 -9.17 6.78
C HIS A 11 -10.71 -9.54 8.12
N THR A 12 -10.10 -10.44 8.88
CA THR A 12 -10.56 -10.82 10.23
C THR A 12 -10.54 -9.63 11.20
N GLU A 13 -11.40 -9.63 12.21
CA GLU A 13 -11.48 -8.52 13.18
C GLU A 13 -10.13 -8.24 13.88
N LEU A 14 -9.38 -9.29 14.24
CA LEU A 14 -8.04 -9.15 14.81
C LEU A 14 -7.10 -8.44 13.83
N THR A 15 -7.08 -8.88 12.57
CA THR A 15 -6.27 -8.26 11.50
C THR A 15 -6.66 -6.79 11.32
N GLN A 16 -7.96 -6.48 11.30
CA GLN A 16 -8.43 -5.11 11.17
C GLN A 16 -7.96 -4.24 12.34
N ARG A 17 -8.04 -4.73 13.59
CA ARG A 17 -7.58 -3.98 14.77
C ARG A 17 -6.08 -3.71 14.74
N LEU A 18 -5.29 -4.70 14.33
CA LEU A 18 -3.84 -4.58 14.18
C LEU A 18 -3.48 -3.56 13.10
N ILE A 19 -4.09 -3.64 11.92
CA ILE A 19 -3.81 -2.71 10.81
C ILE A 19 -4.21 -1.29 11.19
N ARG A 20 -5.34 -1.09 11.88
CA ARG A 20 -5.72 0.23 12.40
C ARG A 20 -4.73 0.78 13.40
N HIS A 21 -4.19 -0.07 14.28
CA HIS A 21 -3.17 0.33 15.24
C HIS A 21 -1.91 0.80 14.52
N GLU A 22 -1.39 0.00 13.59
CA GLU A 22 -0.19 0.33 12.80
C GLU A 22 -0.36 1.63 11.99
N ILE A 23 -1.49 1.76 11.29
CA ILE A 23 -1.78 2.97 10.52
C ILE A 23 -1.85 4.19 11.44
N ARG A 24 -2.51 4.08 12.60
CA ARG A 24 -2.58 5.18 13.56
C ARG A 24 -1.20 5.59 14.07
N ASP A 25 -0.33 4.63 14.39
CA ASP A 25 1.01 4.93 14.87
C ASP A 25 1.88 5.57 13.80
N LEU A 26 1.74 5.14 12.54
CA LEU A 26 2.39 5.76 11.39
C LEU A 26 1.90 7.19 11.16
N LEU A 27 0.59 7.43 11.21
CA LEU A 27 0.02 8.77 11.07
C LEU A 27 0.49 9.70 12.19
N LYS A 28 0.54 9.24 13.44
CA LYS A 28 1.11 10.01 14.55
C LYS A 28 2.58 10.37 14.32
N ARG A 29 3.38 9.45 13.75
CA ARG A 29 4.78 9.74 13.40
C ARG A 29 4.87 10.76 12.27
N ALA A 30 3.97 10.68 11.27
CA ALA A 30 3.90 11.65 10.19
C ALA A 30 3.51 13.05 10.69
N GLU A 31 2.50 13.15 11.56
CA GLU A 31 2.08 14.41 12.20
C GLU A 31 3.21 15.05 13.04
N ALA A 32 4.13 14.24 13.56
CA ALA A 32 5.28 14.70 14.33
C ALA A 32 6.55 14.93 13.48
N ASP A 33 6.42 14.99 12.14
CA ASP A 33 7.54 15.11 11.18
C ASP A 33 8.63 14.02 11.33
N ASN A 34 8.25 12.87 11.87
CA ASN A 34 9.14 11.74 12.15
C ASN A 34 8.89 10.54 11.23
N CYS A 35 8.16 10.75 10.12
CA CYS A 35 7.95 9.74 9.08
C CYS A 35 9.03 9.89 8.00
N ARG A 36 9.72 8.79 7.67
CA ARG A 36 10.83 8.81 6.71
C ARG A 36 10.35 8.36 5.34
N PHE A 37 10.50 9.24 4.35
CA PHE A 37 10.30 8.92 2.93
C PHE A 37 11.62 8.49 2.29
N GLY A 38 11.61 7.46 1.45
CA GLY A 38 12.79 7.06 0.69
C GLY A 38 12.75 5.59 0.27
N THR A 39 13.92 4.95 0.20
CA THR A 39 13.99 3.58 -0.28
C THR A 39 13.70 2.57 0.82
N ALA A 40 13.22 1.42 0.36
CA ALA A 40 13.08 0.20 1.13
C ALA A 40 14.29 -0.16 1.99
N SER A 41 15.48 -0.09 1.38
CA SER A 41 16.75 -0.51 1.96
C SER A 41 17.28 0.47 3.00
N ALA A 42 16.81 1.72 2.99
CA ALA A 42 17.17 2.75 3.96
C ALA A 42 16.31 2.70 5.25
N GLY A 43 15.36 1.75 5.33
CA GLY A 43 14.44 1.63 6.45
C GLY A 43 13.45 2.78 6.54
N CYS A 44 13.06 3.36 5.39
CA CYS A 44 12.03 4.40 5.32
C CYS A 44 10.62 3.81 5.54
N ASP A 45 9.75 4.56 6.20
CA ASP A 45 8.36 4.19 6.48
C ASP A 45 7.50 4.15 5.20
N VAL A 46 7.75 5.09 4.29
CA VAL A 46 7.06 5.22 3.00
C VAL A 46 8.08 5.10 1.86
N THR A 47 7.74 4.29 0.85
CA THR A 47 8.57 4.06 -0.33
C THR A 47 7.78 4.26 -1.61
N GLN A 48 8.35 4.96 -2.58
CA GLN A 48 7.79 5.04 -3.93
C GLN A 48 8.10 3.76 -4.72
N MET A 49 7.10 3.20 -5.40
CA MET A 49 7.24 1.94 -6.12
C MET A 49 7.84 2.17 -7.52
N ALA A 50 9.02 1.60 -7.78
CA ALA A 50 9.69 1.76 -9.08
C ALA A 50 8.88 1.22 -10.28
N VAL A 51 8.13 0.12 -10.08
CA VAL A 51 7.29 -0.50 -11.12
C VAL A 51 5.95 0.21 -11.34
N ALA A 52 5.59 1.15 -10.46
CA ALA A 52 4.36 1.93 -10.48
C ALA A 52 4.62 3.29 -9.82
N PRO A 53 5.22 4.27 -10.54
CA PRO A 53 5.76 5.50 -9.93
C PRO A 53 4.73 6.41 -9.25
N THR A 54 3.45 6.25 -9.58
CA THR A 54 2.30 6.91 -8.96
C THR A 54 1.94 6.32 -7.59
N ILE A 55 2.48 5.15 -7.25
CA ILE A 55 2.13 4.40 -6.05
C ILE A 55 3.21 4.53 -4.99
N LEU A 56 2.74 4.85 -3.79
CA LEU A 56 3.46 4.80 -2.54
C LEU A 56 3.12 3.51 -1.80
N GLU A 57 4.11 2.95 -1.11
CA GLU A 57 4.00 1.77 -0.28
C GLU A 57 4.31 2.14 1.16
N LEU A 58 3.40 1.77 2.06
CA LEU A 58 3.62 1.76 3.50
C LEU A 58 3.69 0.31 3.97
N ARG A 59 4.68 0.05 4.84
CA ARG A 59 5.05 -1.30 5.26
C ARG A 59 4.60 -1.55 6.68
N MET A 60 3.80 -2.59 6.85
CA MET A 60 3.41 -3.09 8.16
C MET A 60 3.99 -4.49 8.31
N SER A 61 4.67 -4.72 9.44
CA SER A 61 5.16 -6.03 9.82
C SER A 61 4.65 -6.30 11.22
N TRP A 62 3.82 -7.32 11.35
CA TRP A 62 3.39 -7.81 12.65
C TRP A 62 3.82 -9.26 12.83
N HIS A 63 4.30 -9.55 14.02
CA HIS A 63 4.66 -10.89 14.48
C HIS A 63 3.61 -11.31 15.50
N PRO A 64 2.60 -12.12 15.12
CA PRO A 64 1.89 -12.91 16.11
C PRO A 64 2.96 -13.73 16.84
N GLY A 65 3.08 -13.61 18.15
CA GLY A 65 4.19 -14.15 18.94
C GLY A 65 4.28 -15.69 18.99
N GLY A 66 4.47 -16.36 17.86
CA GLY A 66 4.78 -17.78 17.73
C GLY A 66 5.97 -18.00 16.81
N GLU A 67 6.92 -18.84 17.24
CA GLU A 67 8.18 -19.12 16.53
C GLU A 67 8.02 -19.69 15.11
N ASP A 68 6.82 -20.17 14.76
CA ASP A 68 6.49 -20.78 13.45
C ASP A 68 5.56 -19.95 12.55
N GLU A 69 5.00 -18.84 13.05
CA GLU A 69 4.09 -18.02 12.23
C GLU A 69 4.90 -17.02 11.40
N ARG A 70 5.11 -17.38 10.13
CA ARG A 70 5.73 -16.53 9.10
C ARG A 70 5.24 -15.09 9.25
N SER A 71 6.18 -14.15 9.40
CA SER A 71 5.90 -12.72 9.47
C SER A 71 4.97 -12.33 8.33
N ASN A 72 3.72 -11.96 8.64
CA ASN A 72 2.79 -11.49 7.63
C ASN A 72 3.23 -10.08 7.23
N LEU A 73 3.79 -9.97 6.02
CA LEU A 73 4.26 -8.71 5.46
C LEU A 73 3.08 -8.01 4.78
N VAL A 74 2.37 -7.17 5.54
CA VAL A 74 1.24 -6.41 5.03
C VAL A 74 1.73 -5.09 4.43
N ARG A 75 1.12 -4.69 3.31
CA ARG A 75 1.46 -3.48 2.57
C ARG A 75 0.19 -2.70 2.28
N LEU A 76 0.22 -1.42 2.61
CA LEU A 76 -0.77 -0.46 2.14
C LEU A 76 -0.17 0.26 0.93
N TYR A 77 -0.81 0.12 -0.22
CA TYR A 77 -0.51 0.85 -1.43
C TYR A 77 -1.49 2.00 -1.57
N PHE A 78 -0.97 3.20 -1.75
CA PHE A 78 -1.76 4.42 -1.80
C PHE A 78 -1.11 5.44 -2.75
N THR A 79 -1.82 6.51 -3.04
CA THR A 79 -1.31 7.65 -3.80
C THR A 79 -1.87 8.95 -3.24
N GLU A 80 -1.23 10.05 -3.59
CA GLU A 80 -1.72 11.41 -3.36
C GLU A 80 -1.94 12.07 -4.72
N PRO A 81 -3.19 12.12 -5.22
CA PRO A 81 -3.47 12.66 -6.54
C PRO A 81 -3.16 14.15 -6.62
N ALA A 82 -2.38 14.58 -7.61
CA ALA A 82 -2.04 15.99 -7.80
C ALA A 82 -3.27 16.89 -7.97
N ASP A 83 -4.34 16.36 -8.58
CA ASP A 83 -5.59 17.09 -8.83
C ASP A 83 -6.47 17.21 -7.57
N ILE A 84 -6.13 16.51 -6.48
CA ILE A 84 -6.87 16.51 -5.22
C ILE A 84 -5.84 16.62 -4.07
N PRO A 85 -5.34 17.85 -3.80
CA PRO A 85 -4.38 18.05 -2.72
C PRO A 85 -4.97 17.61 -1.36
N ASP A 86 -4.09 17.18 -0.46
CA ASP A 86 -4.43 16.68 0.88
C ASP A 86 -5.33 15.42 0.89
N CYS A 87 -5.39 14.69 -0.24
CA CYS A 87 -6.15 13.46 -0.36
C CYS A 87 -5.25 12.24 -0.50
N LEU A 88 -5.28 11.36 0.51
CA LEU A 88 -4.65 10.05 0.45
C LEU A 88 -5.65 9.01 -0.09
N TYR A 89 -5.41 8.54 -1.31
CA TYR A 89 -6.21 7.47 -1.92
C TYR A 89 -5.60 6.11 -1.60
N ALA A 90 -6.27 5.34 -0.75
CA ALA A 90 -5.89 3.95 -0.44
C ALA A 90 -6.32 3.02 -1.59
N ALA A 91 -5.35 2.47 -2.32
CA ALA A 91 -5.59 1.69 -3.53
C ALA A 91 -5.70 0.19 -3.26
N LEU A 92 -4.84 -0.34 -2.39
CA LEU A 92 -4.77 -1.76 -2.09
C LEU A 92 -4.14 -2.02 -0.73
N LEU A 93 -4.72 -2.96 0.01
CA LEU A 93 -4.13 -3.56 1.20
C LEU A 93 -3.86 -5.03 0.87
N ALA A 94 -2.59 -5.46 0.93
CA ALA A 94 -2.22 -6.81 0.52
C ALA A 94 -1.12 -7.38 1.43
N SER A 95 -1.15 -8.69 1.63
CA SER A 95 -0.06 -9.45 2.25
C SER A 95 0.82 -10.07 1.16
N LYS A 96 2.11 -10.21 1.43
CA LYS A 96 3.04 -10.97 0.59
C LYS A 96 3.81 -11.99 1.40
N ALA A 97 4.28 -13.03 0.73
CA ALA A 97 5.24 -13.96 1.32
C ALA A 97 6.58 -13.26 1.65
N PRO A 98 7.34 -13.77 2.64
CA PRO A 98 8.73 -13.39 2.81
C PRO A 98 9.60 -13.96 1.67
N GLY A 99 10.76 -13.34 1.45
CA GLY A 99 11.73 -13.83 0.46
C GLY A 99 11.39 -13.50 -1.01
N PRO A 100 12.07 -14.16 -1.97
CA PRO A 100 12.03 -13.82 -3.40
C PRO A 100 10.63 -13.94 -4.04
N MET A 101 9.86 -14.96 -3.68
CA MET A 101 8.48 -15.15 -4.16
C MET A 101 7.61 -13.92 -3.86
N GLY A 102 7.78 -13.36 -2.66
CA GLY A 102 7.07 -12.15 -2.27
C GLY A 102 7.51 -10.88 -3.00
N LEU A 103 8.61 -10.88 -3.78
CA LEU A 103 8.98 -9.71 -4.60
C LEU A 103 8.15 -9.65 -5.88
N GLU A 104 7.84 -10.80 -6.48
CA GLU A 104 6.96 -10.87 -7.65
C GLU A 104 5.52 -10.49 -7.26
N GLU A 105 5.03 -11.00 -6.13
CA GLU A 105 3.74 -10.62 -5.55
C GLU A 105 3.68 -9.11 -5.29
N GLN A 106 4.72 -8.53 -4.68
CA GLN A 106 4.81 -7.09 -4.43
C GLN A 106 4.70 -6.27 -5.72
N ASN A 107 5.40 -6.68 -6.78
CA ASN A 107 5.32 -6.01 -8.07
C ASN A 107 3.92 -6.14 -8.70
N GLY A 108 3.27 -7.29 -8.53
CA GLY A 108 1.88 -7.50 -8.94
C GLY A 108 0.91 -6.57 -8.19
N HIS A 109 1.04 -6.49 -6.87
CA HIS A 109 0.22 -5.60 -6.03
C HIS A 109 0.38 -4.13 -6.41
N ALA A 110 1.63 -3.67 -6.63
CA ALA A 110 1.89 -2.29 -7.03
C ALA A 110 1.22 -1.94 -8.38
N ARG A 111 1.33 -2.82 -9.38
CA ARG A 111 0.64 -2.63 -10.68
C ARG A 111 -0.88 -2.67 -10.55
N GLN A 112 -1.41 -3.55 -9.70
CA GLN A 112 -2.84 -3.62 -9.43
C GLN A 112 -3.35 -2.35 -8.74
N ALA A 113 -2.59 -1.82 -7.77
CA ALA A 113 -2.90 -0.56 -7.10
C ALA A 113 -2.93 0.60 -8.09
N ASP A 114 -1.92 0.72 -8.97
CA ASP A 114 -1.86 1.73 -10.02
C ASP A 114 -3.06 1.67 -10.97
N TYR A 115 -3.42 0.47 -11.43
CA TYR A 115 -4.61 0.28 -12.26
C TYR A 115 -5.89 0.75 -11.54
N ARG A 116 -6.06 0.43 -10.25
CA ARG A 116 -7.22 0.87 -9.46
C ARG A 116 -7.28 2.39 -9.32
N VAL A 117 -6.14 3.02 -9.06
CA VAL A 117 -6.00 4.49 -9.01
C VAL A 117 -6.42 5.10 -10.34
N HIS A 118 -5.86 4.60 -11.44
CA HIS A 118 -6.16 5.10 -12.79
C HIS A 118 -7.65 5.01 -13.14
N VAL A 119 -8.29 3.86 -12.84
CA VAL A 119 -9.73 3.67 -13.06
C VAL A 119 -10.57 4.58 -12.16
N ALA A 120 -10.18 4.76 -10.89
CA ALA A 120 -10.96 5.52 -9.92
C ALA A 120 -10.85 7.04 -10.08
N LEU A 121 -9.70 7.53 -10.55
CA LEU A 121 -9.44 8.97 -10.70
C LEU A 121 -9.64 9.46 -12.13
N GLY A 122 -9.82 8.56 -13.10
CA GLY A 122 -10.18 8.89 -14.47
C GLY A 122 -9.15 9.79 -15.14
N ALA A 123 -8.00 9.24 -15.54
CA ALA A 123 -7.17 9.95 -16.50
C ALA A 123 -7.96 10.10 -17.83
N PRO A 124 -7.92 11.28 -18.47
CA PRO A 124 -8.53 11.45 -19.79
C PRO A 124 -7.77 10.62 -20.83
N GLY A 125 -8.44 9.61 -21.40
CA GLY A 125 -8.08 9.02 -22.69
C GLY A 125 -6.87 8.08 -22.71
N GLY A 126 -7.14 6.78 -22.64
CA GLY A 126 -6.19 5.73 -22.99
C GLY A 126 -6.93 4.46 -23.39
N GLN A 127 -7.71 4.50 -24.48
CA GLN A 127 -8.17 3.26 -25.10
C GLN A 127 -6.94 2.41 -25.46
N PRO A 128 -6.89 1.12 -25.11
CA PRO A 128 -5.87 0.24 -25.66
C PRO A 128 -6.10 0.17 -27.17
N SER A 129 -5.16 0.73 -27.94
CA SER A 129 -5.08 0.54 -29.38
C SER A 129 -5.11 -0.96 -29.64
N ARG A 130 -6.23 -1.46 -30.14
CA ARG A 130 -6.30 -2.78 -30.76
C ARG A 130 -5.58 -2.65 -32.09
N SER A 131 -4.33 -3.09 -32.12
CA SER A 131 -3.64 -3.36 -33.37
C SER A 131 -4.32 -4.54 -34.04
N SER A 132 -4.85 -4.28 -35.24
CA SER A 132 -5.39 -5.27 -36.19
C SER A 132 -4.37 -6.31 -36.61
#